data_AF-A0A972W423-F1
#
_entry.id   AF-A0A972W423-F1
#
_cell.length_a   1.000
_cell.length_b   1.000
_cell.length_c   1.000
_cell.angle_alpha   90.00
_cell.angle_beta   90.00
_cell.angle_gamma   90.00
#
_symmetry.space_group_name_H-M   'P 1'
#
loop_
_entity.id
_entity.type
_entity.pdbx_description
1 polymer ?
#
loop_
_entity_poly.entity_id
_entity_poly.type
_entity_poly.pdbx_seq_one_letter_code
_entity_poly.pdbx_strand_id
1 'polypeptide(L)' 'MFEAAGEFELLINLVFLAATGAIAWHGIKFRDDEGNAEWVHLLFGCIAAMFFFGVLFDDVLGVVDVF' A
#
# COMPACT_ATOMS: atom_id res chain seq x y z
N MET A 1 11.90 4.04 1.19
CA MET A 1 11.87 3.09 2.33
C MET A 1 12.93 1.98 2.30
N PHE A 2 13.40 1.47 1.14
CA PHE A 2 14.28 0.29 1.05
C PHE A 2 15.72 0.58 0.56
N GLU A 3 16.29 1.73 0.93
CA GLU A 3 17.64 2.20 0.54
C GLU A 3 18.78 1.19 0.79
N ALA A 4 18.60 0.25 1.73
CA ALA A 4 19.57 -0.79 2.03
C ALA A 4 19.60 -1.97 1.03
N ALA A 5 18.74 -1.97 0.00
CA ALA A 5 18.55 -3.10 -0.93
C ALA A 5 19.47 -3.07 -2.18
N GLY A 6 20.24 -2.01 -2.41
CA GLY A 6 21.16 -1.91 -3.54
C GLY A 6 20.45 -2.05 -4.89
N GLU A 7 20.99 -2.87 -5.80
CA GLU A 7 20.44 -3.05 -7.17
C GLU A 7 18.99 -3.61 -7.21
N PHE A 8 18.51 -4.19 -6.11
CA PHE A 8 17.15 -4.76 -6.02
C PHE A 8 16.11 -3.79 -5.45
N GLU A 9 16.51 -2.58 -5.06
CA GLU A 9 15.63 -1.60 -4.41
C GLU A 9 14.35 -1.36 -5.19
N LEU A 10 14.44 -1.05 -6.49
CA LEU A 10 13.25 -0.85 -7.33
C LEU A 10 12.36 -2.10 -7.38
N LEU A 11 12.96 -3.28 -7.47
CA LEU A 11 12.22 -4.54 -7.55
C LEU A 11 11.45 -4.80 -6.23
N ILE A 12 12.09 -4.54 -5.10
CA ILE A 12 11.47 -4.64 -3.77
C ILE A 12 10.38 -3.59 -3.60
N ASN A 13 10.62 -2.34 -4.00
CA ASN A 13 9.63 -1.26 -3.96
C ASN A 13 8.39 -1.63 -4.78
N LEU A 14 8.57 -2.20 -5.98
CA LEU A 14 7.47 -2.66 -6.82
C LEU A 14 6.69 -3.83 -6.21
N VAL A 15 7.37 -4.81 -5.61
CA VAL A 15 6.71 -5.92 -4.91
C VAL A 15 5.92 -5.41 -3.71
N PHE A 16 6.52 -4.50 -2.94
CA PHE A 16 5.88 -3.90 -1.77
C PHE A 16 4.66 -3.06 -2.17
N LEU A 17 4.79 -2.27 -3.24
CA LEU A 17 3.71 -1.49 -3.84
C LEU A 17 2.55 -2.41 -4.29
N ALA A 18 2.84 -3.50 -5.00
CA ALA A 18 1.83 -4.45 -5.44
C ALA A 18 1.12 -5.13 -4.25
N ALA A 19 1.88 -5.54 -3.23
CA ALA A 19 1.32 -6.17 -2.03
C ALA A 19 0.44 -5.21 -1.22
N THR A 20 0.93 -3.99 -0.93
CA THR A 20 0.14 -2.98 -0.20
C THR A 20 -1.09 -2.54 -0.97
N GLY A 21 -0.99 -2.39 -2.30
CA GLY A 21 -2.15 -2.10 -3.15
C GLY A 21 -3.21 -3.21 -3.10
N ALA A 22 -2.79 -4.48 -3.12
CA ALA A 22 -3.71 -5.61 -3.00
C ALA A 22 -4.41 -5.66 -1.63
N ILE A 23 -3.68 -5.41 -0.55
CA ILE A 23 -4.23 -5.35 0.81
C ILE A 23 -5.21 -4.18 0.95
N ALA A 24 -4.84 -3.00 0.44
CA ALA A 24 -5.70 -1.81 0.45
C ALA A 24 -7.01 -2.07 -0.31
N TRP A 25 -6.90 -2.61 -1.52
CA TRP A 25 -8.06 -2.98 -2.32
C TRP A 25 -8.96 -3.98 -1.59
N HIS A 26 -8.37 -5.05 -1.04
CA HIS A 26 -9.12 -6.07 -0.32
C HIS A 26 -9.82 -5.50 0.92
N GLY A 27 -9.11 -4.75 1.77
CA GLY A 27 -9.68 -4.18 3.00
C GLY A 27 -10.78 -3.16 2.72
N ILE A 28 -10.64 -2.33 1.68
CA ILE A 28 -11.67 -1.33 1.32
C ILE A 28 -12.90 -1.99 0.68
N LYS A 29 -12.70 -3.05 -0.12
CA LYS A 29 -13.79 -3.77 -0.79
C LYS A 29 -14.42 -4.87 0.07
N PHE A 30 -13.81 -5.23 1.20
CA PHE A 30 -14.30 -6.28 2.07
C PHE A 30 -15.72 -5.95 2.56
N ARG A 31 -16.62 -6.91 2.41
CA ARG A 31 -17.96 -6.87 2.97
C ARG A 31 -18.23 -8.21 3.64
N ASP A 32 -18.92 -8.16 4.76
CA ASP A 32 -19.37 -9.36 5.46
C ASP A 32 -20.50 -10.08 4.71
N ASP A 33 -20.96 -11.21 5.25
CA ASP A 33 -22.01 -12.03 4.65
C ASP A 33 -23.36 -11.31 4.52
N GLU A 34 -23.58 -10.24 5.30
CA GLU A 34 -24.76 -9.39 5.24
C GLU A 34 -24.57 -8.19 4.27
N GLY A 35 -23.38 -8.04 3.69
CA GLY A 35 -23.02 -6.93 2.82
C GLY A 35 -22.72 -5.64 3.57
N ASN A 36 -22.49 -5.66 4.87
CA ASN A 36 -22.01 -4.50 5.62
C ASN A 36 -20.50 -4.36 5.51
N ALA A 37 -20.03 -3.12 5.60
CA ALA A 37 -18.60 -2.85 5.63
C ALA A 37 -18.13 -2.97 7.09
N GLU A 38 -17.23 -3.92 7.35
CA GLU A 38 -16.64 -4.06 8.67
C GLU A 38 -15.63 -2.94 8.90
N TRP A 39 -15.84 -2.13 9.95
CA TRP A 39 -15.04 -0.93 10.20
C TRP A 39 -13.54 -1.21 10.34
N VAL A 40 -13.16 -2.36 10.89
CA VAL A 40 -11.75 -2.77 11.04
C VAL A 40 -11.09 -2.98 9.67
N HIS A 41 -11.74 -3.74 8.77
CA HIS A 41 -11.23 -3.96 7.42
C HIS A 41 -11.10 -2.66 6.63
N LEU A 42 -12.09 -1.77 6.77
CA LEU A 42 -12.06 -0.45 6.13
C LEU A 42 -10.93 0.41 6.69
N LEU A 43 -10.73 0.43 8.01
CA LEU A 43 -9.66 1.18 8.67
C LEU A 43 -8.28 0.70 8.20
N PHE A 44 -8.02 -0.61 8.27
CA PHE A 44 -6.76 -1.19 7.81
C PHE A 44 -6.56 -1.03 6.30
N GLY A 45 -7.64 -1.12 5.51
CA GLY A 45 -7.60 -0.85 4.07
C GLY A 45 -7.21 0.59 3.74
N CYS A 46 -7.77 1.57 4.45
CA CYS A 46 -7.40 2.98 4.32
C CYS A 46 -5.96 3.25 4.75
N ILE A 47 -5.50 2.64 5.85
CA ILE A 47 -4.09 2.76 6.29
C ILE A 47 -3.16 2.17 5.24
N ALA A 48 -3.46 0.97 4.72
CA ALA A 48 -2.68 0.35 3.65
C ALA A 48 -2.64 1.21 2.38
N ALA A 49 -3.75 1.89 2.04
CA ALA A 49 -3.79 2.82 0.92
C ALA A 49 -2.85 4.02 1.12
N MET A 50 -2.75 4.56 2.34
CA MET A 50 -1.80 5.64 2.64
C MET A 50 -0.34 5.19 2.43
N PHE A 51 0.01 3.99 2.88
CA PHE A 51 1.35 3.42 2.64
C PHE A 51 1.60 3.15 1.15
N PHE A 52 0.61 2.63 0.43
CA PHE A 52 0.70 2.44 -1.03
C PHE A 52 1.03 3.75 -1.73
N PHE A 53 0.34 4.85 -1.39
CA PHE A 53 0.61 6.15 -2.00
C PHE A 53 1.97 6.71 -1.62
N GLY A 54 2.42 6.51 -0.37
CA GLY A 54 3.79 6.86 0.04
C GLY A 54 4.82 6.17 -0.85
N VAL A 55 4.76 4.85 -0.97
CA VAL A 55 5.70 4.06 -1.79
C VAL A 55 5.55 4.37 -3.29
N LEU A 56 4.34 4.65 -3.77
CA LEU A 56 4.13 5.00 -5.17
C LEU A 56 4.82 6.33 -5.51
N PHE A 57 4.59 7.36 -4.70
CA PHE A 57 4.98 8.71 -5.07
C PHE A 57 6.42 9.04 -4.69
N ASP A 58 6.93 8.49 -3.61
CA ASP A 58 8.31 8.65 -3.13
C ASP A 58 9.23 7.60 -3.79
N ASP A 59 9.06 6.34 -3.42
CA ASP A 59 9.96 5.23 -3.79
C ASP A 59 9.91 4.78 -5.26
N VAL A 60 8.80 4.98 -5.97
CA VAL A 60 8.62 4.50 -7.36
C VAL A 60 8.64 5.62 -8.38
N LEU A 61 7.91 6.71 -8.12
CA LEU A 61 7.81 7.83 -9.05
C LEU A 61 8.79 8.98 -8.74
N GLY A 62 9.31 9.07 -7.51
CA GLY A 62 10.26 10.12 -7.10
C GLY A 62 9.73 11.55 -7.28
N VAL A 63 8.41 11.76 -7.19
CA VAL A 63 7.77 13.07 -7.46
C VAL A 63 7.59 13.91 -6.21
N VAL A 64 7.70 13.29 -5.05
CA VAL A 64 7.58 13.89 -3.73
C VAL A 64 8.64 13.28 -2.85
N ASP A 65 9.25 14.11 -2.02
CA ASP A 65 10.19 13.70 -0.99
C ASP A 65 9.38 13.58 0.30
N VAL A 66 8.92 12.37 0.62
CA VAL A 66 8.13 12.12 1.84
C VAL A 66 9.10 11.72 2.96
N PHE A 67 9.87 12.70 3.44
CA PHE A 67 10.83 12.67 4.56
C PHE A 67 12.08 11.79 4.43
#